data_AF-A0A1G6CCA7-F1
#
_entry.id   AF-A0A1G6CCA7-F1
#
_cell.length_a   1.000
_cell.length_b   1.000
_cell.length_c   1.000
_cell.angle_alpha   90.00
_cell.angle_beta   90.00
_cell.angle_gamma   90.00
#
_symmetry.space_group_name_H-M   'P 1'
#
loop_
_entity.id
_entity.type
_entity.pdbx_description
1 polymer ?
#
loop_
_entity_poly.entity_id
_entity_poly.type
_entity_poly.pdbx_seq_one_letter_code
_entity_poly.pdbx_strand_id
1 'polypeptide(L)'
;MWTNKSSIMLSKALTLILTAAIASGLVFIPRLTDWYCGITVGRGFIDGDLRLPMMIVLYITTVFGLAASVTLILLLGSISKGRVFTKGNTLCLRVISWACLLASAAFAVLGMWRFIFFAFAFLGAFLGIVIRVLKNVFAAAVELKEENDYTV
;
A
#
# COMPACT_ATOMS: atom_id res chain seq x y z
N MET A 1 6.56 -26.67 17.01
CA MET A 1 5.15 -26.39 16.69
C MET A 1 5.01 -24.90 16.42
N TRP A 2 4.55 -24.53 15.22
CA TRP A 2 4.36 -23.13 14.83
C TRP A 2 3.11 -22.58 15.54
N THR A 3 3.25 -21.54 16.36
CA THR A 3 2.13 -20.94 17.12
C THR A 3 1.66 -19.64 16.45
N ASN A 4 0.38 -19.30 16.60
CA ASN A 4 -0.21 -18.05 16.06
C ASN A 4 0.61 -16.80 16.44
N LYS A 5 1.25 -16.78 17.62
CA LYS A 5 2.09 -15.67 18.09
C LYS A 5 3.38 -15.52 17.26
N SER A 6 4.01 -16.63 16.89
CA SER A 6 5.23 -16.65 16.06
C SER A 6 4.95 -16.15 14.64
N SER A 7 3.79 -16.50 14.05
CA SER A 7 3.38 -16.04 12.72
C SER A 7 3.14 -14.52 12.67
N ILE A 8 2.48 -13.96 13.69
CA ILE A 8 2.24 -12.51 13.79
C ILE A 8 3.56 -11.74 13.98
N MET A 9 4.49 -12.28 14.78
CA MET A 9 5.79 -11.66 14.99
C MET A 9 6.63 -11.63 13.71
N LEU A 10 6.64 -12.72 12.93
CA LEU A 10 7.30 -12.77 11.64
C LEU A 10 6.71 -11.75 10.66
N SER A 11 5.37 -11.68 10.60
CA SER A 11 4.67 -10.73 9.73
C SER A 11 5.01 -9.27 10.09
N LYS A 12 5.17 -8.95 11.39
CA LYS A 12 5.61 -7.62 11.83
C LYS A 12 7.04 -7.31 11.40
N ALA A 13 7.95 -8.25 11.61
CA ALA A 13 9.35 -8.10 11.21
C ALA A 13 9.47 -7.87 9.70
N LEU A 14 8.75 -8.67 8.90
CA LEU A 14 8.75 -8.55 7.45
C LEU A 14 8.19 -7.18 7.00
N THR A 15 7.10 -6.73 7.61
CA THR A 15 6.50 -5.42 7.30
C THR A 15 7.45 -4.27 7.67
N LEU A 16 8.19 -4.39 8.77
CA LEU A 16 9.17 -3.38 9.18
C LEU A 16 10.36 -3.32 8.22
N ILE A 17 10.88 -4.47 7.80
CA ILE A 17 11.93 -4.56 6.77
C ILE A 17 11.44 -3.92 5.46
N LEU A 18 10.22 -4.23 5.03
CA LEU A 18 9.62 -3.62 3.84
C LEU A 18 9.49 -2.10 3.99
N THR A 19 9.08 -1.61 5.15
CA THR A 19 8.96 -0.17 5.43
C THR A 19 10.33 0.51 5.33
N ALA A 20 11.37 -0.09 5.91
CA ALA A 20 12.74 0.41 5.81
C ALA A 20 13.26 0.42 4.37
N ALA A 21 12.93 -0.61 3.58
CA ALA A 21 13.28 -0.66 2.15
C ALA A 21 12.55 0.41 1.32
N ILE A 22 11.29 0.69 1.61
CA ILE A 22 10.55 1.79 0.97
C ILE A 22 11.18 3.15 1.35
N ALA A 23 11.54 3.32 2.62
CA ALA A 23 12.16 4.56 3.10
C ALA A 23 13.54 4.79 2.49
N SER A 24 14.38 3.76 2.36
CA SER A 24 15.67 3.88 1.67
C SER A 24 15.49 4.24 0.19
N GLY A 25 14.41 3.76 -0.43
CA GLY A 25 13.99 4.14 -1.77
C GLY A 25 13.97 5.65 -2.01
N LEU A 26 13.60 6.48 -1.02
CA LEU A 26 13.57 7.95 -1.16
C LEU A 26 14.91 8.56 -1.61
N VAL A 27 16.02 7.98 -1.16
CA VAL A 27 17.38 8.43 -1.51
C VAL A 27 17.78 7.92 -2.91
N PHE A 28 17.25 6.77 -3.30
CA PHE A 28 17.56 6.13 -4.58
C PHE A 28 16.66 6.57 -5.75
N ILE A 29 15.55 7.28 -5.49
CA ILE A 29 14.64 7.80 -6.54
C ILE A 29 15.39 8.52 -7.67
N PRO A 30 16.26 9.54 -7.43
CA PRO A 30 16.90 10.26 -8.53
C PRO A 30 17.76 9.33 -9.41
N ARG A 31 18.51 8.43 -8.77
CA ARG A 31 19.35 7.46 -9.48
C ARG A 31 18.53 6.44 -10.25
N LEU A 32 17.38 6.04 -9.70
CA LEU A 32 16.45 5.12 -10.36
C LEU A 32 15.80 5.77 -11.58
N THR A 33 15.37 7.03 -11.48
CA THR A 33 14.82 7.79 -12.60
C THR A 33 15.85 7.99 -13.69
N ASP A 34 17.08 8.40 -13.35
CA ASP A 34 18.16 8.59 -14.33
C ASP A 34 18.51 7.27 -15.04
N TRP A 35 18.59 6.16 -14.29
CA TRP A 35 18.80 4.84 -14.86
C TRP A 35 17.67 4.43 -15.81
N TYR A 36 16.41 4.62 -15.39
CA TYR A 36 15.24 4.27 -16.20
C TYR A 36 15.17 5.10 -17.49
N CYS A 37 15.38 6.42 -17.40
CA CYS A 37 15.45 7.30 -18.57
C CYS A 37 16.62 6.96 -19.49
N GLY A 38 17.75 6.48 -18.95
CA GLY A 38 18.91 6.07 -19.73
C GLY A 38 18.73 4.77 -20.52
N ILE A 39 17.95 3.81 -20.02
CA ILE A 39 17.73 2.52 -20.69
C ILE A 39 16.46 2.48 -21.55
N THR A 40 15.46 3.30 -21.23
CA THR A 40 14.15 3.18 -21.87
C THR A 40 14.02 4.14 -23.05
N VAL A 41 14.12 3.59 -24.25
CA VAL A 41 13.61 4.27 -25.45
C VAL A 41 12.16 3.86 -25.62
N GLY A 42 11.23 4.79 -25.57
CA GLY A 42 9.94 4.47 -26.16
C GLY A 42 8.80 5.38 -25.79
N ARG A 43 7.69 4.99 -26.40
CA ARG A 43 6.55 5.83 -26.68
C ARG A 43 5.49 5.70 -25.60
N GLY A 44 4.93 6.82 -25.22
CA GLY A 44 3.62 6.93 -24.59
C GLY A 44 2.66 7.64 -25.54
N PHE A 45 1.58 8.18 -24.99
CA PHE A 45 0.72 9.13 -25.69
C PHE A 45 1.36 10.52 -25.79
N ILE A 46 2.24 10.86 -24.85
CA ILE A 46 2.94 12.14 -24.77
C ILE A 46 4.43 11.89 -24.95
N ASP A 47 5.00 12.48 -26.00
CA ASP A 47 6.44 12.55 -26.19
C ASP A 47 6.97 13.79 -25.46
N GLY A 48 7.78 13.59 -24.41
CA GLY A 48 8.32 14.66 -23.58
C GLY A 48 9.28 14.14 -22.52
N ASP A 49 9.91 15.05 -21.78
CA ASP A 49 10.85 14.68 -20.72
C ASP A 49 10.12 13.98 -19.56
N LEU A 50 10.39 12.69 -19.39
CA LEU A 50 9.80 11.82 -18.37
C LEU A 50 10.45 12.00 -16.99
N ARG A 51 11.63 12.63 -16.92
CA ARG A 51 12.45 12.65 -15.71
C ARG A 51 11.73 13.33 -14.54
N LEU A 52 11.27 14.57 -14.75
CA LEU A 52 10.56 15.34 -13.73
C LEU A 52 9.23 14.69 -13.29
N PRO A 53 8.29 14.32 -14.20
CA PRO A 53 7.03 13.71 -13.79
C PRO A 53 7.25 12.36 -13.08
N MET A 54 8.24 11.56 -13.51
CA MET A 54 8.57 10.30 -12.84
C MET A 54 9.08 10.52 -11.43
N MET A 55 9.99 11.47 -11.20
CA MET A 55 10.47 11.78 -9.84
C MET A 55 9.33 12.19 -8.91
N ILE A 56 8.46 13.11 -9.37
CA ILE A 56 7.33 13.60 -8.58
C ILE A 56 6.39 12.45 -8.21
N VAL A 57 6.01 11.63 -9.20
CA VAL A 57 5.11 10.49 -8.97
C VAL A 57 5.74 9.47 -8.03
N LEU A 58 7.04 9.17 -8.17
CA LEU A 58 7.74 8.24 -7.28
C LEU A 58 7.77 8.77 -5.84
N TYR A 59 8.11 10.05 -5.61
CA TYR A 59 8.08 10.62 -4.26
C TYR A 59 6.68 10.55 -3.62
N ILE A 60 5.65 10.94 -4.35
CA ILE A 60 4.26 10.90 -3.89
C ILE A 60 3.86 9.45 -3.54
N THR A 61 4.17 8.51 -4.42
CA THR A 61 3.85 7.09 -4.25
C THR A 61 4.60 6.50 -3.06
N THR A 62 5.87 6.86 -2.85
CA THR A 62 6.66 6.41 -1.71
C THR A 62 6.05 6.90 -0.39
N VAL A 63 5.56 8.14 -0.33
CA VAL A 63 4.85 8.66 0.86
C VAL A 63 3.58 7.86 1.13
N PHE A 64 2.77 7.57 0.11
CA PHE A 64 1.58 6.72 0.27
C PHE A 64 1.95 5.29 0.67
N GLY A 65 3.02 4.73 0.12
CA GLY A 65 3.56 3.42 0.47
C GLY A 65 3.96 3.36 1.94
N LEU A 66 4.73 4.34 2.43
CA LEU A 66 5.11 4.44 3.84
C LEU A 66 3.90 4.57 4.75
N ALA A 67 2.94 5.44 4.41
CA ALA A 67 1.71 5.59 5.18
C ALA A 67 0.91 4.27 5.28
N ALA A 68 0.81 3.53 4.17
CA ALA A 68 0.16 2.21 4.16
C ALA A 68 0.92 1.19 5.00
N SER A 69 2.25 1.12 4.88
CA SER A 69 3.08 0.17 5.63
C SER A 69 3.06 0.43 7.14
N VAL A 70 3.16 1.69 7.57
CA VAL A 70 3.04 2.07 8.99
C VAL A 70 1.66 1.70 9.54
N THR A 71 0.60 1.98 8.78
CA THR A 71 -0.76 1.61 9.16
C THR A 71 -0.93 0.09 9.28
N LEU A 72 -0.25 -0.68 8.42
CA LEU A 72 -0.22 -2.14 8.50
C LEU A 72 0.49 -2.63 9.77
N ILE A 73 1.61 -2.01 10.17
CA ILE A 73 2.30 -2.32 11.43
C ILE A 73 1.39 -2.07 12.63
N LEU A 74 0.63 -0.96 12.63
CA LEU A 74 -0.33 -0.63 13.68
C LEU A 74 -1.45 -1.68 13.74
N LEU A 75 -2.02 -2.06 12.60
CA LEU A 75 -3.07 -3.08 12.49
C LEU A 75 -2.59 -4.43 13.02
N LEU A 76 -1.38 -4.85 12.63
CA LEU A 76 -0.76 -6.08 13.10
C LEU A 76 -0.40 -6.01 14.59
N GLY A 77 -0.09 -4.81 15.08
CA GLY A 77 0.00 -4.45 16.50
C GLY A 77 -1.26 -4.77 17.28
N SER A 78 -2.42 -4.34 16.77
CA SER A 78 -3.74 -4.59 17.37
C SER A 78 -4.11 -6.07 17.35
N ILE A 79 -3.87 -6.77 16.23
CA ILE A 79 -4.12 -8.22 16.11
C ILE A 79 -3.29 -9.00 17.13
N SER A 80 -2.01 -8.65 17.30
CA SER A 80 -1.12 -9.27 18.28
C SER A 80 -1.61 -9.14 19.73
N LYS A 81 -2.44 -8.13 20.03
CA LYS A 81 -3.03 -7.90 21.36
C LYS A 81 -4.42 -8.53 21.49
N GLY A 82 -4.87 -9.34 20.52
CA GLY A 82 -6.20 -9.95 20.51
C GLY A 82 -7.34 -8.99 20.15
N ARG A 83 -7.04 -7.73 19.81
CA ARG A 83 -8.04 -6.71 19.46
C ARG A 83 -8.24 -6.67 17.95
N VAL A 84 -8.79 -7.75 17.41
CA VAL A 84 -9.01 -7.95 15.96
C VAL A 84 -10.26 -7.21 15.49
N PHE A 85 -11.33 -7.25 16.30
CA PHE A 85 -12.63 -6.65 16.02
C PHE A 85 -12.80 -5.33 16.77
N THR A 86 -12.20 -4.27 16.24
CA THR A 86 -12.36 -2.93 16.80
C THR A 86 -12.55 -1.94 15.65
N LYS A 87 -13.44 -0.95 15.84
CA LYS A 87 -13.71 0.11 14.84
C LYS A 87 -12.44 0.84 14.38
N GLY A 88 -11.38 0.85 15.20
CA GLY A 88 -10.06 1.39 14.81
C GLY A 88 -9.36 0.59 13.70
N ASN A 89 -9.51 -0.74 13.66
CA ASN A 89 -8.83 -1.57 12.65
C ASN A 89 -9.49 -1.42 11.27
N THR A 90 -10.81 -1.20 11.20
CA THR A 90 -11.50 -0.92 9.93
C THR A 90 -11.12 0.46 9.37
N LEU A 91 -10.79 1.43 10.24
CA LEU A 91 -10.25 2.72 9.83
C LEU A 91 -8.81 2.60 9.29
N CYS A 92 -7.97 1.75 9.91
CA CYS A 92 -6.66 1.42 9.37
C CYS A 92 -6.76 0.82 7.96
N LEU A 93 -7.67 -0.14 7.74
CA LEU A 93 -7.91 -0.71 6.41
C LEU A 93 -8.43 0.33 5.40
N ARG A 94 -9.22 1.32 5.86
CA ARG A 94 -9.66 2.44 5.02
C ARG A 94 -8.48 3.28 4.54
N VAL A 95 -7.55 3.64 5.44
CA VAL A 95 -6.35 4.41 5.08
C VAL A 95 -5.48 3.65 4.09
N ILE A 96 -5.23 2.36 4.33
CA ILE A 96 -4.44 1.52 3.42
C ILE A 96 -5.09 1.46 2.03
N SER A 97 -6.41 1.29 1.95
CA SER A 97 -7.13 1.27 0.68
C SER A 97 -6.97 2.59 -0.10
N TRP A 98 -7.18 3.74 0.56
CA TRP A 98 -7.03 5.04 -0.08
C TRP A 98 -5.59 5.29 -0.54
N ALA A 99 -4.59 4.96 0.29
CA ALA A 99 -3.19 5.08 -0.09
C ALA A 99 -2.88 4.28 -1.37
N CYS A 100 -3.39 3.05 -1.48
CA CYS A 100 -3.19 2.19 -2.63
C CYS A 100 -3.87 2.73 -3.90
N LEU A 101 -5.11 3.25 -3.78
CA LEU A 101 -5.83 3.86 -4.89
C LEU A 101 -5.20 5.18 -5.36
N LEU A 102 -4.72 6.01 -4.44
CA LEU A 102 -4.01 7.26 -4.77
C LEU A 102 -2.67 6.98 -5.44
N ALA A 103 -1.91 5.99 -4.95
CA ALA A 103 -0.70 5.52 -5.61
C ALA A 103 -0.97 4.98 -7.03
N SER A 104 -2.03 4.18 -7.19
CA SER A 104 -2.48 3.69 -8.50
C SER A 104 -2.83 4.83 -9.46
N ALA A 105 -3.56 5.85 -8.99
CA ALA A 105 -3.90 7.03 -9.79
C ALA A 105 -2.65 7.79 -10.23
N ALA A 106 -1.66 7.95 -9.33
CA ALA A 106 -0.39 8.58 -9.65
C ALA A 106 0.39 7.80 -10.74
N PHE A 107 0.42 6.46 -10.65
CA PHE A 107 1.00 5.62 -11.70
C PHE A 107 0.20 5.65 -13.01
N ALA A 108 -1.12 5.78 -12.97
CA ALA A 108 -1.94 5.89 -14.17
C ALA A 108 -1.62 7.17 -14.96
N VAL A 109 -1.39 8.27 -14.24
CA VAL A 109 -0.92 9.53 -14.84
C VAL A 109 0.44 9.32 -15.51
N LEU A 110 1.39 8.65 -14.83
CA LEU A 110 2.70 8.32 -15.42
C LEU A 110 2.58 7.37 -16.64
N GLY A 111 1.53 6.54 -16.65
CA GLY A 111 1.12 5.68 -17.76
C GLY A 111 0.98 6.41 -19.09
N MET A 112 0.61 7.69 -19.06
CA MET A 112 0.46 8.52 -20.26
C MET A 112 1.78 8.74 -21.01
N TRP A 113 2.89 8.80 -20.29
CA TRP A 113 4.23 8.87 -20.89
C TRP A 113 4.80 7.49 -21.21
N ARG A 114 4.44 6.46 -20.43
CA ARG A 114 4.93 5.10 -20.65
C ARG A 114 3.89 4.05 -20.31
N PHE A 115 3.50 3.27 -21.31
CA PHE A 115 2.48 2.24 -21.16
C PHE A 115 2.76 1.21 -20.03
N ILE A 116 4.03 0.94 -19.73
CA ILE A 116 4.40 0.01 -18.66
C ILE A 116 3.86 0.44 -17.28
N PHE A 117 3.69 1.74 -17.03
CA PHE A 117 3.16 2.23 -15.77
C PHE A 117 1.66 1.95 -15.59
N PHE A 118 0.91 1.72 -16.68
CA PHE A 118 -0.48 1.26 -16.55
C PHE A 118 -0.58 -0.11 -15.91
N ALA A 119 0.40 -1.00 -16.11
CA ALA A 119 0.41 -2.30 -15.42
C ALA A 119 0.55 -2.14 -13.90
N PHE A 120 1.42 -1.24 -13.45
CA PHE A 120 1.57 -0.92 -12.03
C PHE A 120 0.33 -0.21 -11.46
N ALA A 121 -0.27 0.70 -12.23
CA ALA A 121 -1.52 1.34 -11.87
C ALA A 121 -2.65 0.30 -11.69
N PHE A 122 -2.80 -0.63 -12.64
CA PHE A 122 -3.78 -1.70 -12.57
C PHE A 122 -3.57 -2.59 -11.34
N LEU A 123 -2.32 -3.00 -11.07
CA LEU A 123 -2.00 -3.80 -9.88
C LEU A 123 -2.34 -3.07 -8.58
N GLY A 124 -2.01 -1.78 -8.49
CA GLY A 124 -2.36 -0.94 -7.35
C GLY A 124 -3.87 -0.78 -7.18
N ALA A 125 -4.61 -0.57 -8.28
CA ALA A 125 -6.06 -0.46 -8.23
C ALA A 125 -6.70 -1.76 -7.74
N PHE A 126 -6.24 -2.89 -8.28
CA PHE A 126 -6.70 -4.22 -7.89
C PHE A 126 -6.47 -4.47 -6.39
N LEU A 127 -5.25 -4.22 -5.90
CA LEU A 127 -4.94 -4.31 -4.46
C LEU A 127 -5.82 -3.38 -3.63
N GLY A 128 -6.03 -2.13 -4.07
CA GLY A 128 -6.90 -1.17 -3.41
C GLY A 128 -8.34 -1.67 -3.25
N ILE A 129 -8.88 -2.35 -4.27
CA ILE A 129 -10.21 -2.97 -4.24
C ILE A 129 -10.23 -4.18 -3.30
N VAL A 130 -9.23 -5.06 -3.35
CA VAL A 130 -9.12 -6.20 -2.44
C VAL A 130 -9.15 -5.74 -0.97
N ILE A 131 -8.40 -4.68 -0.63
CA ILE A 131 -8.43 -4.11 0.72
C ILE A 131 -9.82 -3.56 1.07
N ARG A 132 -10.59 -3.01 0.12
CA ARG A 132 -11.99 -2.60 0.38
C ARG A 132 -12.88 -3.78 0.71
N VAL A 133 -12.74 -4.90 0.00
CA VAL A 133 -13.48 -6.14 0.29
C VAL A 133 -13.16 -6.61 1.70
N LEU A 134 -11.87 -6.68 2.06
CA LEU A 134 -11.44 -7.04 3.41
C LEU A 134 -12.01 -6.07 4.45
N LYS A 135 -11.95 -4.75 4.21
CA LYS A 135 -12.54 -3.74 5.10
C LYS A 135 -14.03 -3.98 5.35
N ASN A 136 -14.79 -4.37 4.32
CA ASN A 136 -16.22 -4.66 4.44
C ASN A 136 -16.47 -5.95 5.24
N VAL A 137 -15.70 -7.02 4.98
CA VAL A 137 -15.78 -8.28 5.75
C VAL A 137 -15.45 -8.06 7.23
N PHE A 138 -14.40 -7.28 7.53
CA PHE A 138 -14.04 -6.94 8.91
C PHE A 138 -15.11 -6.09 9.60
N ALA A 139 -15.80 -5.20 8.87
CA ALA A 139 -16.89 -4.42 9.43
C ALA A 139 -18.08 -5.31 9.83
N ALA A 140 -18.49 -6.23 8.96
CA ALA A 140 -19.54 -7.21 9.28
C ALA A 140 -19.15 -8.10 10.46
N ALA A 141 -17.89 -8.52 10.55
CA ALA A 141 -17.41 -9.33 11.68
C ALA A 141 -17.37 -8.54 13.01
N VAL A 142 -17.14 -7.22 12.96
CA VAL A 142 -17.24 -6.36 14.15
C VAL A 142 -18.69 -6.23 14.61
N GLU A 143 -19.63 -6.04 13.69
CA GLU A 143 -21.07 -5.94 13.98
C GLU A 143 -21.61 -7.22 14.62
N LEU A 144 -21.30 -8.39 14.05
CA LEU A 144 -21.68 -9.69 14.62
C LEU A 144 -21.13 -9.91 16.04
N LYS A 145 -19.92 -9.42 16.32
CA LYS A 145 -19.35 -9.51 17.66
C LYS A 145 -20.07 -8.56 18.63
N GLU A 146 -20.37 -7.34 18.19
CA GLU A 146 -21.12 -6.37 19.00
C GLU A 146 -22.51 -6.94 19.34
N GLU A 147 -23.26 -7.50 18.38
CA GLU A 147 -24.56 -8.14 18.63
C GLU A 147 -24.50 -9.27 19.66
N ASN A 148 -23.50 -10.15 19.58
CA ASN A 148 -23.34 -11.26 20.53
C ASN A 148 -22.96 -10.80 21.94
N ASP A 149 -22.28 -9.66 22.09
CA ASP A 149 -21.96 -9.09 23.41
C ASP A 149 -23.19 -8.46 24.08
N TYR A 150 -24.29 -8.17 23.34
CA TYR A 150 -25.54 -7.60 23.89
C TYR A 150 -26.63 -8.63 24.22
N THR A 151 -26.45 -9.91 23.86
CA THR A 151 -27.40 -10.99 24.16
C THR A 151 -27.04 -11.83 25.39
N VAL A 152 -26.04 -11.42 26.17
CA VAL A 152 -25.68 -12.03 27.46
C VAL A 152 -26.50 -11.45 28.61
#